data_AF-A0A1F5SPH9-F1
#
_entry.id   AF-A0A1F5SPH9-F1
#
_cell.length_a   1.000
_cell.length_b   1.000
_cell.length_c   1.000
_cell.angle_alpha   90.00
_cell.angle_beta   90.00
_cell.angle_gamma   90.00
#
_symmetry.space_group_name_H-M   'P 1'
#
loop_
_entity.id
_entity.type
_entity.pdbx_description
1 polymer ?
#
loop_
_entity_poly.entity_id
_entity_poly.type
_entity_poly.pdbx_seq_one_letter_code
_entity_poly.pdbx_strand_id
1 'polypeptide(L)' 'MEAYKTTCPDCGHVRFWTGYKTGLGKTQEQLAQMHKEETTCEKCGSTNAQTELDHESEAGRIQDEVTSSFLGAIIKALSE' A
#
# COMPACT_ATOMS: atom_id res chain seq x y z
N MET A 1 -2.34 1.11 9.00
CA MET A 1 -2.66 0.22 7.88
C MET A 1 -2.66 1.07 6.61
N GLU A 2 -2.16 0.54 5.50
CA GLU A 2 -2.20 1.20 4.19
C GLU A 2 -2.84 0.27 3.18
N ALA A 3 -3.60 0.82 2.25
CA ALA A 3 -4.15 0.13 1.09
C ALA A 3 -3.13 0.15 -0.05
N TYR A 4 -2.93 -1.00 -0.68
CA TYR A 4 -1.98 -1.22 -1.76
C TYR A 4 -2.64 -1.89 -2.96
N LYS A 5 -2.13 -1.56 -4.13
CA LYS A 5 -2.44 -2.17 -5.41
C LYS A 5 -1.18 -2.79 -5.99
N THR A 6 -1.22 -4.09 -6.24
CA THR A 6 -0.13 -4.81 -6.88
C THR A 6 -0.55 -5.22 -8.29
N THR A 7 0.21 -4.79 -9.30
CA THR A 7 -0.01 -5.12 -10.70
C THR A 7 1.14 -5.98 -11.22
N CYS A 8 0.83 -7.15 -11.78
CA CYS A 8 1.83 -8.00 -12.42
C CYS A 8 1.94 -7.67 -13.91
N PRO A 9 3.10 -7.21 -14.40
CA PRO A 9 3.28 -6.88 -15.82
C PRO A 9 3.28 -8.13 -16.73
N ASP A 10 3.64 -9.30 -16.19
CA ASP A 10 3.80 -10.51 -17.01
C ASP A 10 2.47 -11.23 -17.28
N CYS A 11 1.51 -11.17 -16.36
CA CYS A 11 0.22 -11.86 -16.52
C CYS A 11 -1.01 -10.95 -16.40
N GLY A 12 -0.81 -9.65 -16.14
CA GLY A 12 -1.89 -8.68 -15.98
C GLY A 12 -2.74 -8.85 -14.72
N HIS A 13 -2.35 -9.73 -13.79
CA HIS A 13 -3.07 -9.89 -12.53
C HIS A 13 -2.95 -8.64 -11.67
N VAL A 14 -4.08 -8.19 -11.12
CA VAL A 14 -4.17 -7.06 -10.20
C VAL A 14 -4.70 -7.58 -8.88
N ARG A 15 -4.01 -7.23 -7.78
CA ARG A 15 -4.42 -7.53 -6.41
C ARG A 15 -4.52 -6.25 -5.60
N PHE A 16 -5.63 -6.09 -4.91
CA PHE A 16 -5.81 -5.06 -3.88
C PHE A 16 -5.67 -5.69 -2.51
N TRP A 17 -4.92 -5.07 -1.62
CA TRP A 17 -4.69 -5.60 -0.28
C TRP A 17 -4.30 -4.49 0.71
N THR A 18 -4.53 -4.73 1.99
CA THR A 18 -4.15 -3.79 3.06
C THR A 18 -2.97 -4.35 3.85
N GLY A 19 -1.94 -3.54 4.07
CA GLY A 19 -0.73 -3.93 4.80
C GLY A 19 -0.39 -2.99 5.96
N TYR A 20 0.64 -3.37 6.72
CA TYR A 20 1.11 -2.57 7.86
C TYR A 20 2.14 -1.53 7.42
N LYS A 21 1.69 -0.27 7.48
CA LYS A 21 2.29 1.03 7.11
C LYS A 21 3.81 1.23 7.26
N THR A 22 4.51 0.46 8.10
CA THR A 22 5.94 0.71 8.37
C THR A 22 6.71 -0.58 8.61
N GLY A 23 7.92 -0.69 8.06
CA GLY A 23 8.91 -1.69 8.46
C GLY A 23 9.44 -1.50 9.89
N LEU A 24 9.12 -0.38 10.54
CA LEU A 24 9.51 -0.07 11.92
C LEU A 24 8.96 -1.13 12.89
N GLY A 25 9.86 -1.69 13.71
CA GLY A 25 9.55 -2.73 14.68
C GLY A 25 9.44 -4.15 14.10
N LYS A 26 9.68 -4.34 12.79
CA LYS A 26 9.68 -5.66 12.16
C LYS A 26 11.08 -6.31 12.19
N THR A 27 11.10 -7.64 12.30
CA THR A 27 12.32 -8.43 12.14
C THR A 27 12.77 -8.45 10.68
N GLN A 28 14.02 -8.83 10.42
CA GLN A 28 14.52 -8.99 9.05
C GLN A 28 13.71 -10.00 8.22
N GLU A 29 13.24 -11.07 8.85
CA GLU A 29 12.39 -12.09 8.20
C GLU A 29 11.03 -11.50 7.79
N GLN A 30 10.44 -10.67 8.64
CA GLN A 30 9.19 -9.98 8.34
C GLN A 30 9.36 -8.95 7.23
N LEU A 31 10.49 -8.23 7.20
CA LEU A 31 10.82 -7.30 6.11
C LEU A 31 11.02 -8.04 4.78
N ALA A 32 11.71 -9.18 4.80
CA ALA A 32 11.90 -10.00 3.62
C ALA A 32 10.56 -10.55 3.10
N GLN A 33 9.66 -10.97 3.99
CA GLN A 33 8.32 -11.43 3.62
C GLN A 33 7.48 -10.31 3.01
N MET A 34 7.51 -9.10 3.58
CA MET A 34 6.84 -7.94 2.98
C MET A 34 7.36 -7.62 1.59
N HIS A 35 8.68 -7.55 1.43
CA HIS A 35 9.29 -7.29 0.12
C HIS A 35 8.89 -8.35 -0.90
N LYS A 36 8.77 -9.61 -0.49
CA LYS A 36 8.30 -10.70 -1.34
C LYS A 36 6.84 -10.49 -1.76
N GLU A 37 5.96 -10.10 -0.85
CA GLU A 37 4.55 -9.81 -1.14
C GLU A 37 4.39 -8.61 -2.09
N GLU A 38 5.25 -7.60 -1.98
CA GLU A 38 5.22 -6.41 -2.84
C GLU A 38 5.75 -6.67 -4.26
N THR A 39 6.63 -7.65 -4.44
CA THR A 39 7.34 -7.91 -5.71
C THR A 39 6.90 -9.18 -6.42
N THR A 40 6.25 -10.13 -5.72
CA THR A 40 5.89 -11.42 -6.29
C THR A 40 4.40 -11.50 -6.62
N CYS A 41 4.08 -11.81 -7.88
CA CYS A 41 2.72 -12.10 -8.30
C CYS A 41 2.26 -13.44 -7.73
N GLU A 42 1.19 -13.41 -6.93
CA GLU A 42 0.59 -14.62 -6.35
C GLU A 42 -0.01 -15.59 -7.38
N LYS A 43 -0.32 -15.10 -8.60
CA LYS A 43 -0.97 -15.89 -9.64
C LYS A 43 0.03 -16.62 -10.53
N CYS A 44 1.06 -15.94 -11.03
CA CYS A 44 2.03 -16.51 -11.97
C CYS A 44 3.43 -16.72 -11.37
N GLY A 45 3.68 -16.24 -10.14
CA GLY A 45 4.97 -16.38 -9.47
C GLY A 45 6.07 -15.44 -9.98
N SER A 46 5.78 -14.54 -10.91
CA SER A 46 6.74 -13.53 -11.37
C SER A 46 7.16 -12.61 -10.22
N THR A 47 8.46 -12.28 -10.16
CA THR A 47 9.03 -11.32 -9.20
C THR A 47 9.08 -9.87 -9.73
N ASN A 48 8.41 -9.59 -10.85
CA ASN A 48 8.32 -8.27 -11.45
C ASN A 48 7.03 -7.53 -11.07
N ALA A 49 6.26 -8.01 -10.10
CA ALA A 49 5.04 -7.33 -9.69
C ALA A 49 5.39 -5.96 -9.09
N GLN A 50 4.56 -4.97 -9.42
CA GLN A 50 4.76 -3.59 -8.97
C GLN A 50 3.65 -3.25 -7.99
N THR A 51 4.02 -2.79 -6.80
CA THR A 51 3.09 -2.39 -5.75
C THR A 51 3.13 -0.87 -5.55
N GLU A 52 1.95 -0.26 -5.54
CA GLU A 52 1.73 1.16 -5.29
C GLU A 52 0.62 1.36 -4.24
N LEU A 53 0.44 2.60 -3.78
CA LEU A 53 -0.71 2.93 -2.94
C LEU A 53 -2.00 2.78 -3.75
N ASP A 54 -2.98 2.14 -3.14
CA ASP A 54 -4.30 1.97 -3.74
C ASP A 54 -5.16 3.21 -3.50
N HIS A 55 -5.70 3.74 -4.60
CA HIS A 55 -6.63 4.86 -4.63
C HIS A 55 -7.99 4.47 -5.26
N GLU A 56 -8.11 3.22 -5.74
CA GLU A 56 -9.25 2.75 -6.54
C GLU A 56 -10.24 1.96 -5.69
N SER A 57 -9.76 1.09 -4.79
CA SER A 57 -10.65 0.31 -3.93
C SER A 57 -11.31 1.17 -2.84
N GLU A 58 -12.37 0.63 -2.24
CA GLU A 58 -13.03 1.27 -1.09
C GLU A 58 -12.03 1.58 0.04
N ALA A 59 -11.10 0.66 0.33
CA ALA A 59 -10.08 0.87 1.35
C ALA A 59 -9.12 2.01 0.99
N GLY A 60 -8.71 2.09 -0.28
CA GLY A 60 -7.88 3.18 -0.81
C GLY A 60 -8.57 4.53 -0.70
N ARG A 61 -9.84 4.60 -1.11
CA ARG A 61 -10.63 5.84 -1.04
C ARG A 61 -10.86 6.33 0.38
N ILE A 62 -11.10 5.42 1.33
CA ILE A 62 -11.21 5.76 2.76
C ILE A 62 -9.88 6.32 3.27
N GLN A 63 -8.74 5.72 2.90
CA GLN A 63 -7.42 6.20 3.30
C GLN A 63 -7.15 7.62 2.77
N ASP A 64 -7.52 7.91 1.53
CA ASP A 64 -7.37 9.23 0.94
C ASP A 64 -8.22 10.28 1.67
N GLU A 65 -9.46 9.94 1.99
CA GLU A 65 -10.39 10.83 2.72
C GLU A 65 -9.86 11.17 4.13
N VAL A 66 -9.39 10.17 4.86
CA VAL A 66 -8.80 10.36 6.20
C VAL A 66 -7.54 11.21 6.12
N THR A 67 -6.66 10.94 5.15
CA THR A 67 -5.40 11.67 4.97
C THR A 67 -5.66 13.14 4.61
N SER A 68 -6.59 13.38 3.68
CA SER A 68 -7.00 14.73 3.27
C SER A 68 -7.60 15.52 4.45
N SER A 69 -8.50 14.89 5.21
CA SER A 69 -9.13 15.50 6.39
C SER A 69 -8.12 15.89 7.47
N PHE A 70 -7.15 15.01 7.74
CA PHE A 70 -6.11 15.25 8.72
C PHE A 70 -5.16 16.39 8.30
N LEU A 71 -4.72 16.42 7.04
CA LEU A 71 -3.89 17.49 6.51
C LEU A 71 -4.62 18.84 6.52
N GLY A 72 -5.91 18.85 6.18
CA GLY A 72 -6.74 20.05 6.28
C GLY A 72 -6.82 20.61 7.70
N ALA A 73 -6.95 19.74 8.71
CA ALA A 73 -6.96 20.14 10.11
C ALA A 73 -5.62 20.74 10.57
N ILE A 74 -4.49 20.16 10.14
CA ILE A 74 -3.15 20.69 10.44
C ILE A 74 -2.96 22.07 9.81
N ILE A 75 -3.28 22.22 8.52
CA ILE A 75 -3.12 23.50 7.82
C ILE A 75 -3.94 24.59 8.49
N LYS A 76 -5.18 24.28 8.90
CA LYS A 76 -6.02 25.20 9.65
C LYS A 76 -5.37 25.61 10.99
N ALA A 77 -4.88 24.66 11.77
CA ALA A 77 -4.24 24.93 13.05
C ALA A 77 -2.92 25.73 12.94
N LEU A 78 -2.25 25.69 11.79
CA LEU A 78 -1.04 26.48 11.52
C LEU A 78 -1.34 27.88 10.96
N SER A 79 -2.60 28.14 10.59
CA SER A 79 -3.05 29.43 10.02
C SER A 79 -3.73 30.33 11.06
N GLU A 80 -3.84 29.87 12.31
CA GLU A 80 -4.36 30.58 13.49
C GLU A 80 -3.20 31.00 14.42
#